data_AF-A0A7Y8STM5-F1
#
_entry.id   AF-A0A7Y8STM5-F1
#
_cell.length_a   1.000
_cell.length_b   1.000
_cell.length_c   1.000
_cell.angle_alpha   90.00
_cell.angle_beta   90.00
_cell.angle_gamma   90.00
#
_symmetry.space_group_name_H-M   'P 1'
#
loop_
_entity.id
_entity.type
_entity.pdbx_description
1 polymer ?
#
loop_
_entity_poly.entity_id
_entity_poly.type
_entity_poly.pdbx_seq_one_letter_code
_entity_poly.pdbx_strand_id
1 'polypeptide(L)'
;SPNDAPRILRALSVLEETGRPLASFAAAPPVADWRGIALTPDRKSLYARIDARFAAMLRAGALDEARALLARGLDPGLPAMKAHGAPWLAAHLRGEIDLAEAARRAQQDTRRYAKRQFTWIAHQLGPGWLRLTAEAEDRRLAGALAQLDQP
;
A
#
# COMPACT_ATOMS: atom_id res chain seq x y z
N SER A 1 -14.77 -6.12 -13.14
CA SER A 1 -16.18 -6.43 -12.87
C SER A 1 -17.01 -5.15 -13.04
N PRO A 2 -18.35 -5.24 -13.14
CA PRO A 2 -19.24 -4.06 -13.25
C PRO A 2 -19.13 -3.08 -12.07
N ASN A 3 -18.57 -3.52 -10.93
CA ASN A 3 -18.51 -2.74 -9.70
C ASN A 3 -17.18 -1.97 -9.52
N ASP A 4 -16.35 -1.89 -10.56
CA ASP A 4 -15.05 -1.20 -10.52
C ASP A 4 -15.17 0.18 -11.18
N ALA A 5 -15.90 1.08 -10.52
CA ALA A 5 -16.18 2.42 -11.02
C ALA A 5 -14.92 3.22 -11.39
N PRO A 6 -13.82 3.21 -10.60
CA PRO A 6 -12.58 3.91 -11.00
C PRO A 6 -12.00 3.39 -12.32
N ARG A 7 -11.99 2.07 -12.54
CA ARG A 7 -11.48 1.48 -13.78
C ARG A 7 -12.39 1.75 -14.97
N ILE A 8 -13.71 1.75 -14.77
CA ILE A 8 -14.69 2.09 -15.80
C ILE A 8 -14.56 3.56 -16.20
N LEU A 9 -14.55 4.46 -15.23
CA LEU A 9 -14.35 5.89 -15.46
C LEU A 9 -13.04 6.14 -16.23
N ARG A 10 -11.93 5.52 -15.80
CA ARG A 10 -10.66 5.67 -16.51
C ARG A 10 -10.73 5.17 -17.96
N ALA A 11 -11.40 4.05 -18.21
CA ALA A 11 -11.55 3.52 -19.56
C ALA A 11 -12.41 4.44 -20.46
N LEU A 12 -13.47 5.03 -19.91
CA LEU A 12 -14.31 6.00 -20.62
C LEU A 12 -13.56 7.31 -20.88
N SER A 13 -12.84 7.85 -19.89
CA SER A 13 -12.04 9.07 -20.07
C SER A 13 -11.00 8.91 -21.18
N VAL A 14 -10.31 7.77 -21.24
CA VAL A 14 -9.33 7.51 -22.32
C VAL A 14 -10.01 7.40 -23.68
N LEU A 15 -11.17 6.75 -23.76
CA LEU A 15 -11.93 6.66 -24.99
C LEU A 15 -12.41 8.03 -25.47
N GLU A 16 -12.91 8.86 -24.57
CA GLU A 16 -13.38 10.22 -24.86
C GLU A 16 -12.24 11.14 -25.31
N GLU A 17 -11.10 11.09 -24.63
CA GLU A 17 -9.94 11.95 -24.93
C GLU A 17 -9.19 11.53 -26.20
N THR A 18 -9.10 10.23 -26.49
CA THR A 18 -8.22 9.71 -27.56
C THR A 18 -8.95 9.11 -28.75
N GLY A 19 -10.28 8.90 -28.64
CA GLY A 19 -11.08 8.14 -29.59
C GLY A 19 -10.77 6.64 -29.62
N ARG A 20 -9.86 6.17 -28.76
CA ARG A 20 -9.37 4.78 -28.75
C ARG A 20 -9.70 4.10 -27.41
N PRO A 21 -10.16 2.84 -27.41
CA PRO A 21 -10.37 2.10 -26.17
C PRO A 21 -9.07 1.93 -25.39
N LEU A 22 -9.13 2.01 -24.05
CA LEU A 22 -7.97 1.77 -23.17
C LEU A 22 -7.29 0.41 -23.43
N ALA A 23 -8.07 -0.62 -23.79
CA ALA A 23 -7.54 -1.94 -24.14
C ALA A 23 -6.73 -1.97 -25.44
N SER A 24 -6.83 -0.94 -26.30
CA SER A 24 -6.06 -0.84 -27.55
C SER A 24 -4.64 -0.30 -27.35
N PHE A 25 -4.29 0.13 -26.14
CA PHE A 25 -2.95 0.56 -25.80
C PHE A 25 -2.14 -0.67 -25.43
N ALA A 26 -1.09 -0.96 -26.20
CA ALA A 26 -0.14 -2.00 -25.85
C ALA A 26 0.57 -1.64 -24.54
N ALA A 27 0.88 -2.65 -23.72
CA ALA A 27 1.79 -2.43 -22.59
C ALA A 27 3.13 -1.93 -23.14
N ALA A 28 3.61 -0.80 -22.62
CA ALA A 28 4.94 -0.33 -22.96
C ALA A 28 5.98 -1.38 -22.52
N PRO A 29 7.02 -1.63 -23.34
CA PRO A 29 8.11 -2.48 -22.89
C PRO A 29 8.75 -1.87 -21.63
N PRO A 30 9.32 -2.70 -20.73
CA PRO A 30 10.06 -2.19 -19.60
C PRO A 30 11.18 -1.25 -20.07
N VAL A 31 11.35 -0.13 -19.36
CA VAL A 31 12.30 0.94 -19.72
C VAL A 31 13.76 0.50 -19.57
N ALA A 32 14.00 -0.55 -18.77
CA ALA A 32 15.32 -1.15 -18.53
C ALA A 32 15.15 -2.57 -17.97
N ASP A 33 16.25 -3.31 -17.91
CA ASP A 33 16.35 -4.54 -17.12
C ASP A 33 16.52 -4.19 -15.63
N TRP A 34 15.59 -4.68 -14.81
CA TRP A 34 15.59 -4.45 -13.36
C TRP A 34 15.80 -5.76 -12.64
N ARG A 35 16.68 -5.76 -11.66
CA ARG A 35 16.83 -6.84 -10.69
C ARG A 35 16.33 -6.35 -9.34
N GLY A 36 15.62 -7.20 -8.62
CA GLY A 36 14.99 -6.79 -7.38
C GLY A 36 14.74 -7.94 -6.42
N ILE A 37 14.56 -7.56 -5.16
CA ILE A 37 14.26 -8.48 -4.06
C ILE A 37 12.85 -8.16 -3.55
N ALA A 38 12.05 -9.20 -3.34
CA ALA A 38 10.76 -9.11 -2.67
C ALA A 38 10.88 -9.58 -1.22
N LEU A 39 10.55 -8.71 -0.27
CA LEU A 39 10.47 -9.08 1.14
C LEU A 39 9.10 -9.69 1.43
N THR A 40 9.08 -10.98 1.76
CA THR A 40 7.87 -11.78 2.03
C THR A 40 7.98 -12.45 3.40
N PRO A 41 7.90 -11.68 4.51
CA PRO A 41 7.89 -12.24 5.86
C PRO A 41 6.67 -13.13 6.13
N ASP A 42 6.73 -13.91 7.21
CA ASP A 42 5.54 -14.59 7.72
C ASP A 42 4.40 -13.58 8.03
N ARG A 43 3.18 -13.97 7.68
CA ARG A 43 2.00 -13.10 7.79
C ARG A 43 1.63 -12.80 9.24
N LYS A 44 1.77 -13.78 10.14
CA LYS A 44 1.42 -13.61 11.55
C LYS A 44 2.36 -12.61 12.22
N SER A 45 3.67 -12.78 11.99
CA SER A 45 4.71 -11.84 12.44
C SER A 45 4.50 -10.44 11.86
N LEU A 46 4.24 -10.34 10.55
CA LEU A 46 3.98 -9.06 9.88
C LEU A 46 2.75 -8.34 10.47
N TYR A 47 1.65 -9.05 10.72
CA TYR A 47 0.45 -8.45 11.29
C TYR A 47 0.67 -7.94 12.70
N ALA A 48 1.39 -8.69 13.54
CA ALA A 48 1.78 -8.21 14.87
C ALA A 48 2.64 -6.93 14.79
N ARG A 49 3.57 -6.86 13.83
CA ARG A 49 4.39 -5.66 13.59
C ARG A 49 3.57 -4.47 13.10
N ILE A 50 2.58 -4.70 12.23
CA ILE A 50 1.65 -3.65 11.77
C ILE A 50 0.90 -3.06 12.96
N ASP A 51 0.39 -3.92 13.84
CA ASP A 51 -0.43 -3.52 14.98
C ASP A 51 0.40 -2.73 15.99
N ALA A 52 1.59 -3.24 16.32
CA ALA A 52 2.56 -2.57 17.18
C ALA A 52 3.01 -1.22 16.59
N ARG A 53 3.27 -1.16 15.28
CA ARG A 53 3.66 0.08 14.59
C ARG A 53 2.57 1.14 14.67
N PHE A 54 1.31 0.78 14.41
CA PHE A 54 0.22 1.75 14.49
C PHE A 54 0.03 2.27 15.92
N ALA A 55 0.13 1.39 16.93
CA ALA A 55 0.10 1.82 18.32
C ALA A 55 1.26 2.77 18.67
N ALA A 56 2.46 2.53 18.12
CA ALA A 56 3.59 3.44 18.26
C ALA A 56 3.35 4.79 17.56
N MET A 57 2.76 4.80 16.38
CA MET A 57 2.39 6.03 15.67
C MET A 57 1.42 6.88 16.49
N LEU A 58 0.41 6.27 17.13
CA LEU A 58 -0.50 6.99 18.02
C LEU A 58 0.24 7.65 19.19
N ARG A 59 1.15 6.92 19.84
CA ARG A 59 2.00 7.48 20.92
C ARG A 59 2.94 8.58 20.43
N ALA A 60 3.32 8.55 19.16
CA ALA A 60 4.20 9.53 18.54
C ALA A 60 3.47 10.77 17.99
N GLY A 61 2.14 10.88 18.17
CA GLY A 61 1.39 12.08 17.75
C GLY A 61 0.62 11.95 16.44
N ALA A 62 0.38 10.73 15.92
CA ALA A 62 -0.39 10.56 14.68
C ALA A 62 -1.83 11.13 14.76
N LEU A 63 -2.42 11.20 15.96
CA LEU A 63 -3.72 11.84 16.15
C LEU A 63 -3.66 13.36 15.94
N ASP A 64 -2.57 14.00 16.38
CA ASP A 64 -2.35 15.43 16.20
C ASP A 64 -2.02 15.75 14.74
N GLU A 65 -1.24 14.90 14.07
CA GLU A 65 -1.03 14.99 12.61
C GLU A 65 -2.35 14.91 11.84
N ALA A 66 -3.23 13.96 12.20
CA ALA A 66 -4.55 13.84 11.57
C ALA A 66 -5.42 15.07 11.83
N ARG A 67 -5.37 15.63 13.04
CA ARG A 67 -6.07 16.89 13.39
C ARG A 67 -5.58 18.06 12.55
N ALA A 68 -4.26 18.22 12.41
CA ALA A 68 -3.65 19.26 11.58
C ALA A 68 -4.04 19.09 10.09
N LEU A 69 -4.08 17.86 9.59
CA LEU A 69 -4.50 17.57 8.22
C LEU A 69 -5.97 17.97 7.99
N LEU A 70 -6.87 17.65 8.91
CA LEU A 70 -8.29 17.99 8.80
C LEU A 70 -8.56 19.49 8.90
N ALA A 71 -7.80 20.20 9.72
CA ALA A 71 -7.92 21.65 9.87
C ALA A 71 -7.68 22.40 8.55
N ARG A 72 -7.02 21.77 7.56
CA ARG A 72 -6.80 22.34 6.23
C ARG A 72 -8.06 22.38 5.35
N GLY A 73 -9.16 21.75 5.76
CA GLY A 73 -10.42 21.78 5.00
C GLY A 73 -10.32 21.17 3.60
N LEU A 74 -9.43 20.19 3.41
CA LEU A 74 -9.21 19.55 2.13
C LEU A 74 -10.38 18.65 1.73
N ASP A 75 -10.59 18.50 0.42
CA ASP A 75 -11.58 17.55 -0.12
C ASP A 75 -11.27 16.12 0.39
N PRO A 76 -12.21 15.44 1.09
CA PRO A 76 -12.07 14.05 1.53
C PRO A 76 -11.81 13.06 0.38
N GLY A 77 -12.13 13.44 -0.86
CA GLY A 77 -11.87 12.68 -2.07
C GLY A 77 -10.39 12.55 -2.43
N LEU A 78 -9.50 13.40 -1.90
CA LEU A 78 -8.08 13.42 -2.26
C LEU A 78 -7.33 12.17 -1.79
N PRO A 79 -6.32 11.69 -2.55
CA PRO A 79 -5.53 10.53 -2.17
C PRO A 79 -4.89 10.63 -0.78
N ALA A 80 -4.41 11.81 -0.40
CA ALA A 80 -3.83 12.05 0.93
C ALA A 80 -4.83 11.79 2.07
N MET A 81 -6.10 12.16 1.87
CA MET A 81 -7.17 11.94 2.85
C MET A 81 -7.57 10.47 3.00
N LYS A 82 -7.19 9.64 2.02
CA LYS A 82 -7.48 8.20 1.96
C LYS A 82 -6.30 7.33 2.40
N ALA A 83 -5.22 7.93 2.89
CA ALA A 83 -4.07 7.20 3.43
C ALA A 83 -4.51 6.26 4.58
N HIS A 84 -3.85 5.10 4.72
CA HIS A 84 -4.23 4.13 5.73
C HIS A 84 -4.16 4.73 7.15
N GLY A 85 -5.28 4.65 7.87
CA GLY A 85 -5.44 5.23 9.20
C GLY A 85 -6.06 6.62 9.22
N ALA A 86 -5.76 7.49 8.25
CA ALA A 86 -6.26 8.86 8.23
C ALA A 86 -7.80 8.98 8.27
N PRO A 87 -8.59 8.22 7.47
CA PRO A 87 -10.04 8.26 7.54
C PRO A 87 -10.60 7.90 8.92
N TRP A 88 -9.97 6.95 9.61
CA TRP A 88 -10.44 6.45 10.91
C TRP A 88 -10.09 7.40 12.04
N LEU A 89 -8.88 7.96 12.02
CA LEU A 89 -8.50 9.03 12.95
C LEU A 89 -9.38 10.27 12.75
N ALA A 90 -9.74 10.58 11.50
CA ALA A 90 -10.66 11.67 11.20
C ALA A 90 -12.08 11.41 11.71
N ALA A 91 -12.60 10.19 11.56
CA ALA A 91 -13.89 9.80 12.13
C ALA A 91 -13.89 9.93 13.65
N HIS A 92 -12.80 9.53 14.32
CA HIS A 92 -12.64 9.74 15.74
C HIS A 92 -12.64 11.22 16.13
N LEU A 93 -11.88 12.06 15.41
CA LEU A 93 -11.81 13.50 15.65
C LEU A 93 -13.14 14.23 15.43
N ARG A 94 -14.04 13.66 14.60
CA ARG A 94 -15.42 14.13 14.43
C ARG A 94 -16.40 13.57 15.47
N GLY A 95 -15.95 12.71 16.38
CA GLY A 95 -16.78 12.09 17.41
C GLY A 95 -17.67 10.94 16.92
N GLU A 96 -17.43 10.41 15.73
CA GLU A 96 -18.24 9.35 15.12
C GLU A 96 -17.93 7.96 15.70
N ILE A 97 -16.68 7.76 16.10
CA ILE A 97 -16.16 6.52 16.71
C ILE A 97 -15.17 6.85 17.82
N ASP A 98 -14.98 5.93 18.77
CA ASP A 98 -13.90 6.08 19.76
C ASP A 98 -12.51 5.80 19.14
N LEU A 99 -11.46 6.17 19.87
CA LEU A 99 -10.08 6.03 19.40
C LEU A 99 -9.66 4.56 19.25
N ALA A 100 -10.19 3.67 20.09
CA ALA A 100 -9.85 2.26 20.07
C ALA A 100 -10.40 1.59 18.78
N GLU A 101 -11.63 1.93 18.41
CA GLU A 101 -12.27 1.50 17.18
C GLU A 101 -11.57 2.07 15.96
N ALA A 102 -11.21 3.35 15.99
CA ALA A 102 -10.42 3.97 14.92
C ALA A 102 -9.08 3.23 14.71
N ALA A 103 -8.37 2.92 15.79
CA ALA A 103 -7.11 2.18 15.74
C ALA A 103 -7.30 0.77 15.18
N ARG A 104 -8.33 0.04 15.64
CA ARG A 104 -8.65 -1.31 15.18
C ARG A 104 -8.91 -1.34 13.67
N ARG A 105 -9.68 -0.38 13.15
CA ARG A 105 -9.97 -0.27 11.71
C ARG A 105 -8.75 0.12 10.89
N ALA A 106 -7.94 1.06 11.37
CA ALA A 106 -6.70 1.47 10.72
C ALA A 106 -5.69 0.31 10.58
N GLN A 107 -5.52 -0.47 11.66
CA GLN A 107 -4.70 -1.67 11.66
C GLN A 107 -5.26 -2.72 10.69
N GLN A 108 -6.58 -2.95 10.70
CA GLN A 108 -7.23 -3.89 9.79
C GLN A 108 -7.00 -3.53 8.32
N ASP A 109 -7.16 -2.26 7.94
CA ASP A 109 -6.95 -1.81 6.58
C ASP A 109 -5.48 -1.91 6.15
N THR A 110 -4.56 -1.64 7.08
CA THR A 110 -3.12 -1.83 6.84
C THR A 110 -2.78 -3.30 6.61
N ARG A 111 -3.38 -4.24 7.37
CA ARG A 111 -3.22 -5.69 7.13
C ARG A 111 -3.83 -6.13 5.80
N ARG A 112 -5.00 -5.59 5.43
CA ARG A 112 -5.62 -5.85 4.12
C ARG A 112 -4.75 -5.32 2.98
N TYR A 113 -4.15 -4.15 3.14
CA TYR A 113 -3.19 -3.60 2.19
C TYR A 113 -1.96 -4.50 2.05
N ALA A 114 -1.36 -4.92 3.16
CA ALA A 114 -0.25 -5.86 3.15
C ALA A 114 -0.62 -7.18 2.43
N LYS A 115 -1.81 -7.73 2.69
CA LYS A 115 -2.31 -8.91 1.96
C LYS A 115 -2.36 -8.65 0.44
N ARG A 116 -2.86 -7.49 0.00
CA ARG A 116 -2.88 -7.11 -1.42
C ARG A 116 -1.47 -7.00 -1.99
N GLN A 117 -0.50 -6.47 -1.24
CA GLN A 117 0.90 -6.43 -1.66
C GLN A 117 1.46 -7.84 -1.85
N PHE A 118 1.19 -8.79 -0.94
CA PHE A 118 1.59 -10.18 -1.11
C PHE A 118 0.97 -10.81 -2.36
N THR A 119 -0.33 -10.58 -2.58
CA THR A 119 -1.00 -11.06 -3.80
C THR A 119 -0.34 -10.45 -5.04
N TRP A 120 -0.04 -9.15 -5.04
CA TRP A 120 0.63 -8.50 -6.16
C TRP A 120 2.02 -9.09 -6.41
N ILE A 121 2.86 -9.22 -5.36
CA ILE A 121 4.18 -9.86 -5.43
C ILE A 121 4.10 -11.26 -6.03
N ALA A 122 3.12 -12.07 -5.60
CA ALA A 122 3.00 -13.45 -6.05
C ALA A 122 2.63 -13.59 -7.54
N HIS A 123 1.89 -12.62 -8.11
CA HIS A 123 1.34 -12.73 -9.46
C HIS A 123 1.98 -11.77 -10.49
N GLN A 124 2.69 -10.74 -10.04
CA GLN A 124 3.23 -9.70 -10.91
C GLN A 124 4.77 -9.71 -10.95
N LEU A 125 5.42 -10.21 -9.90
CA LEU A 125 6.88 -10.38 -9.94
C LEU A 125 7.21 -11.73 -10.57
N GLY A 126 8.02 -11.68 -11.64
CA GLY A 126 8.48 -12.85 -12.36
C GLY A 126 9.39 -13.76 -11.51
N PRO A 127 9.69 -14.97 -12.01
CA PRO A 127 10.48 -15.97 -11.27
C PRO A 127 11.91 -15.53 -10.93
N GLY A 128 12.46 -14.54 -11.66
CA GLY A 128 13.80 -13.99 -11.41
C GLY A 128 13.92 -13.08 -10.16
N TRP A 129 12.80 -12.78 -9.48
CA TRP A 129 12.84 -11.96 -8.27
C TRP A 129 13.18 -12.81 -7.05
N LEU A 130 14.30 -12.49 -6.41
CA LEU A 130 14.72 -13.14 -5.17
C LEU A 130 13.74 -12.80 -4.04
N ARG A 131 13.24 -13.82 -3.33
CA ARG A 131 12.29 -13.66 -2.22
C ARG A 131 12.99 -13.90 -0.89
N LEU A 132 12.96 -12.92 -0.01
CA LEU A 132 13.54 -13.02 1.34
C LEU A 132 12.43 -12.93 2.39
N THR A 133 12.51 -13.76 3.42
CA THR A 133 11.69 -13.57 4.63
C THR A 133 12.40 -12.58 5.56
N ALA A 134 11.67 -11.89 6.44
CA ALA A 134 12.30 -10.92 7.37
C ALA A 134 13.20 -11.59 8.41
N GLU A 135 13.16 -12.93 8.57
CA GLU A 135 14.12 -13.69 9.37
C GLU A 135 15.43 -14.00 8.60
N ALA A 136 15.58 -13.47 7.38
CA ALA A 136 16.86 -13.46 6.69
C ALA A 136 17.83 -12.55 7.45
N GLU A 137 18.66 -13.14 8.32
CA GLU A 137 19.81 -12.47 8.96
C GLU A 137 20.56 -11.59 7.95
N ASP A 138 21.21 -10.51 8.42
CA ASP A 138 21.99 -9.57 7.59
C ASP A 138 22.90 -10.26 6.55
N ARG A 139 23.42 -11.46 6.83
CA ARG A 139 24.19 -12.28 5.88
C ARG A 139 23.42 -12.73 4.63
N ARG A 140 22.13 -13.07 4.76
CA ARG A 140 21.28 -13.44 3.61
C ARG A 140 20.89 -12.22 2.79
N LEU A 141 20.70 -11.06 3.42
CA LEU A 141 20.47 -9.79 2.71
C LEU A 141 21.74 -9.35 1.96
N ALA A 142 22.90 -9.42 2.61
CA ALA A 142 24.19 -9.12 1.96
C ALA A 142 24.49 -10.09 0.80
N GLY A 143 24.23 -11.40 0.98
CA GLY A 143 24.35 -12.39 -0.10
C GLY A 143 23.35 -12.18 -1.24
N ALA A 144 22.11 -11.78 -0.92
CA ALA A 144 21.10 -11.42 -1.90
C ALA A 144 21.50 -10.18 -2.72
N LEU A 145 22.02 -9.14 -2.07
CA LEU A 145 22.53 -7.94 -2.73
C LEU A 145 23.75 -8.27 -3.61
N ALA A 146 24.69 -9.07 -3.12
CA ALA A 146 25.83 -9.52 -3.91
C ALA A 146 25.42 -10.33 -5.15
N GLN A 147 24.32 -11.10 -5.07
CA GLN A 147 23.76 -11.79 -6.25
C GLN A 147 23.17 -10.82 -7.26
N LEU A 148 22.60 -9.68 -6.83
CA LEU A 148 22.09 -8.62 -7.72
C LEU A 148 23.19 -7.83 -8.44
N ASP A 149 24.42 -7.89 -7.94
CA ASP A 149 25.59 -7.21 -8.53
C ASP A 149 26.37 -8.08 -9.53
N GLN A 150 26.04 -9.37 -9.67
CA GLN A 150 26.67 -10.25 -10.67
C GLN A 150 26.03 -10.06 -12.06
N PRO A 151 26.82 -9.94 -13.15
CA PRO A 151 26.31 -9.64 -14.48
C PRO A 151 25.27 -10.66 -15.00
#